data_AF-A0A382EFM0-F1
#
_entry.id   AF-A0A382EFM0-F1
#
_cell.length_a   1.000
_cell.length_b   1.000
_cell.length_c   1.000
_cell.angle_alpha   90.00
_cell.angle_beta   90.00
_cell.angle_gamma   90.00
#
_symmetry.space_group_name_H-M   'P 1'
#
loop_
_entity.id
_entity.type
_entity.pdbx_description
1 polymer ?
#
loop_
_entity_poly.entity_id
_entity_poly.type
_entity_poly.pdbx_seq_one_letter_code
_entity_poly.pdbx_strand_id
1 'polypeptide(L)'
;MRKKMKLFIKQRVPIIFQAYLWDENLRIHGHADLMLRNDIVVELFNNLPEKFINLHNKSIKNKNFFYIIIDVKCKNTKIGNDIDFHIRDGKSNHEDYCFQVTTYYYLLKQIIKQIDSDLMIPKFSCILGYTICVEGTQKKTKNCFEKLAFVYHDDKKRNRNKMYTRLKKQIVENANLFDAVIENGNMWDIITNPTLKVFHPKKDKDYFPYNNLKKKILSEIKPSKKKTDDRVSFAKKMIIREQDKKRLNSVQYTINLDLEFLNAYQVEDFRNFPNTFGFYCMYMIGITVYEGNKFLEKKQFIMDKITKEEQYNICRAFSNYIENLTGNYQKSFIILHWTSAEKTGFKKFIQEEPRHIELSFFKNYLKIEERYFFDLWKMFKGDIKKKIPAIELPNGYGIKNVLKLCKKYGLTNLDWEDNDMDGFNTIAASLMYYNNPINNAYIMDIIKRYNIIDCNAMWELRNILLYTN
;
A
#
# COMPACT_ATOMS: atom_id res chain seq x y z
N MET A 1 -28.65 -13.35 1.48
CA MET A 1 -28.28 -12.02 0.93
C MET A 1 -29.26 -11.52 -0.14
N ARG A 2 -29.50 -12.24 -1.24
CA ARG A 2 -30.44 -11.83 -2.32
C ARG A 2 -31.82 -11.39 -1.83
N LYS A 3 -32.51 -12.21 -1.01
CA LYS A 3 -33.83 -11.89 -0.43
C LYS A 3 -33.81 -10.58 0.38
N LYS A 4 -32.76 -10.36 1.17
CA LYS A 4 -32.57 -9.16 2.01
C LYS A 4 -32.38 -7.91 1.15
N MET A 5 -31.60 -7.98 0.07
CA MET A 5 -31.44 -6.86 -0.85
C MET A 5 -32.75 -6.49 -1.58
N LYS A 6 -33.49 -7.49 -2.07
CA LYS A 6 -34.82 -7.27 -2.67
C LYS A 6 -35.76 -6.57 -1.68
N LEU A 7 -35.73 -6.98 -0.41
CA LEU A 7 -36.52 -6.36 0.66
C LEU A 7 -36.10 -4.91 0.90
N PHE A 8 -34.80 -4.62 0.99
CA PHE A 8 -34.29 -3.26 1.20
C PHE A 8 -34.73 -2.29 0.09
N ILE A 9 -34.67 -2.73 -1.16
CA ILE A 9 -35.14 -1.93 -2.30
C ILE A 9 -36.65 -1.70 -2.21
N LYS A 10 -37.44 -2.75 -1.94
CA LYS A 10 -38.91 -2.63 -1.78
C LYS A 10 -39.31 -1.71 -0.62
N GLN A 11 -38.58 -1.76 0.48
CA GLN A 11 -38.78 -0.91 1.66
C GLN A 11 -38.20 0.50 1.51
N ARG A 12 -37.51 0.79 0.39
CA ARG A 12 -36.86 2.07 0.12
C ARG A 12 -35.93 2.53 1.26
N VAL A 13 -35.18 1.59 1.84
CA VAL A 13 -34.19 1.84 2.91
C VAL A 13 -33.24 2.98 2.50
N PRO A 14 -33.09 4.06 3.28
CA PRO A 14 -32.34 5.25 2.84
C PRO A 14 -30.85 5.01 2.55
N ILE A 15 -30.20 4.15 3.34
CA ILE A 15 -28.77 3.86 3.26
C ILE A 15 -28.56 2.35 3.31
N ILE A 16 -27.87 1.81 2.30
CA ILE A 16 -27.50 0.40 2.24
C ILE A 16 -25.99 0.30 2.10
N PHE A 17 -25.32 -0.10 3.18
CA PHE A 17 -23.89 -0.40 3.20
C PHE A 17 -23.61 -1.77 2.56
N GLN A 18 -22.51 -1.87 1.80
CA GLN A 18 -22.06 -3.12 1.20
C GLN A 18 -23.19 -3.82 0.41
N ALA A 19 -23.89 -3.04 -0.40
CA ALA A 19 -25.09 -3.46 -1.13
C ALA A 19 -24.78 -4.64 -2.06
N TYR A 20 -25.38 -5.79 -1.77
CA TYR A 20 -25.18 -7.03 -2.52
C TYR A 20 -25.95 -7.03 -3.83
N LEU A 21 -25.24 -6.99 -4.96
CA LEU A 21 -25.80 -6.94 -6.31
C LEU A 21 -25.41 -8.21 -7.08
N TRP A 22 -26.26 -8.69 -7.98
CA TRP A 22 -26.00 -9.92 -8.75
C TRP A 22 -26.73 -9.98 -10.10
N ASP A 23 -26.24 -10.84 -10.98
CA ASP A 23 -26.90 -11.30 -12.20
C ASP A 23 -26.83 -12.84 -12.21
N GLU A 24 -27.99 -13.50 -12.26
CA GLU A 24 -28.08 -14.96 -12.21
C GLU A 24 -27.65 -15.62 -13.53
N ASN A 25 -27.91 -14.96 -14.66
CA ASN A 25 -27.59 -15.49 -15.98
C ASN A 25 -26.08 -15.47 -16.23
N LEU A 26 -25.42 -14.37 -15.82
CA LEU A 26 -23.97 -14.23 -15.94
C LEU A 26 -23.21 -14.81 -14.73
N ARG A 27 -23.92 -15.31 -13.70
CA ARG A 27 -23.35 -15.84 -12.45
C ARG A 27 -22.37 -14.89 -11.73
N ILE A 28 -22.50 -13.59 -11.95
CA ILE A 28 -21.65 -12.55 -11.32
C ILE A 28 -22.38 -11.88 -10.16
N HIS A 29 -21.62 -11.49 -9.14
CA HIS A 29 -22.12 -10.71 -8.01
C HIS A 29 -21.03 -9.79 -7.44
N GLY A 30 -21.44 -8.81 -6.65
CA GLY A 30 -20.52 -7.89 -6.00
C GLY A 30 -21.18 -7.08 -4.88
N HIS A 31 -20.34 -6.40 -4.10
CA HIS A 31 -20.78 -5.52 -3.02
C HIS A 31 -20.39 -4.08 -3.35
N ALA A 32 -21.36 -3.24 -3.64
CA ALA A 32 -21.12 -1.80 -3.75
C ALA A 32 -20.94 -1.21 -2.36
N ASP A 33 -19.94 -0.36 -2.15
CA ASP A 33 -19.65 0.20 -0.82
C ASP A 33 -20.88 0.86 -0.20
N LEU A 34 -21.56 1.69 -0.99
CA LEU A 34 -22.75 2.41 -0.58
C LEU A 34 -23.80 2.42 -1.70
N MET A 35 -25.05 2.22 -1.31
CA MET A 35 -26.21 2.56 -2.13
C MET A 35 -27.10 3.52 -1.34
N LEU A 36 -27.13 4.77 -1.78
CA LEU A 36 -27.83 5.86 -1.08
C LEU A 36 -29.08 6.28 -1.83
N ARG A 37 -30.16 6.52 -1.11
CA ARG A 37 -31.34 7.16 -1.66
C ARG A 37 -31.02 8.64 -1.95
N ASN A 38 -31.62 9.17 -3.01
CA ASN A 38 -31.23 10.47 -3.56
C ASN A 38 -31.46 11.68 -2.65
N ASP A 39 -32.33 11.57 -1.65
CA ASP A 39 -32.51 12.57 -0.59
C ASP A 39 -31.31 12.63 0.37
N ILE A 40 -30.81 11.47 0.79
CA ILE A 40 -29.59 11.37 1.63
C ILE A 40 -28.38 11.95 0.89
N VAL A 41 -28.29 11.77 -0.43
CA VAL A 41 -27.17 12.35 -1.20
C VAL A 41 -27.21 13.88 -1.22
N VAL A 42 -28.39 14.50 -1.28
CA VAL A 42 -28.52 15.96 -1.21
C VAL A 42 -28.18 16.48 0.19
N GLU A 43 -28.52 15.72 1.23
CA GLU A 43 -28.18 16.07 2.61
C GLU A 43 -26.66 16.03 2.88
N LEU A 44 -25.97 15.02 2.33
CA LEU A 44 -24.56 14.81 2.59
C LEU A 44 -23.62 15.69 1.75
N PHE A 45 -24.03 16.10 0.54
CA PHE A 45 -23.12 16.75 -0.40
C PHE A 45 -23.48 18.20 -0.71
N ASN A 46 -22.50 19.09 -0.51
CA ASN A 46 -22.71 20.55 -0.65
C ASN A 46 -22.84 21.01 -2.11
N ASN A 47 -22.10 20.39 -3.04
CA ASN A 47 -22.12 20.76 -4.45
C ASN A 47 -22.40 19.53 -5.31
N LEU A 48 -23.57 19.51 -5.93
CA LEU A 48 -24.00 18.47 -6.86
C LEU A 48 -24.30 19.09 -8.25
N PRO A 49 -24.11 18.34 -9.35
CA PRO A 49 -24.47 18.81 -10.68
C PRO A 49 -25.94 19.23 -10.79
N GLU A 50 -26.22 20.28 -11.56
CA GLU A 50 -27.60 20.76 -11.79
C GLU A 50 -28.52 19.64 -12.31
N LYS A 51 -27.99 18.80 -13.19
CA LYS A 51 -28.69 17.62 -13.71
C LYS A 51 -29.15 16.66 -12.61
N PHE A 52 -28.35 16.49 -11.56
CA PHE A 52 -28.71 15.67 -10.41
C PHE A 52 -29.82 16.33 -9.59
N ILE A 53 -29.66 17.63 -9.28
CA ILE A 53 -30.65 18.41 -8.52
C ILE A 53 -32.01 18.41 -9.22
N ASN A 54 -32.04 18.62 -10.54
CA ASN A 54 -33.27 18.57 -11.33
C ASN A 54 -33.94 17.18 -11.28
N LEU A 55 -33.15 16.10 -11.31
CA LEU A 55 -33.67 14.74 -11.17
C LEU A 55 -34.21 14.47 -9.76
N HIS A 56 -33.51 14.95 -8.73
CA HIS A 56 -33.96 14.87 -7.34
C HIS A 56 -35.28 15.61 -7.13
N ASN A 57 -35.41 16.86 -7.60
CA ASN A 57 -36.66 17.63 -7.50
C ASN A 57 -37.84 16.92 -8.17
N LYS A 58 -37.61 16.33 -9.36
CA LYS A 58 -38.63 15.52 -10.05
C LYS A 58 -39.02 14.27 -9.25
N SER A 59 -38.04 13.61 -8.62
CA SER A 59 -38.28 12.42 -7.79
C SER A 59 -39.13 12.72 -6.55
N ILE A 60 -38.90 13.87 -5.88
CA ILE A 60 -39.69 14.33 -4.74
C ILE A 60 -41.13 14.59 -5.19
N LYS A 61 -41.32 15.35 -6.27
CA LYS A 61 -42.65 15.67 -6.80
C LYS A 61 -43.46 14.42 -7.12
N ASN A 62 -42.80 13.40 -7.67
CA ASN A 62 -43.43 12.15 -8.07
C ASN A 62 -43.48 11.10 -6.94
N LYS A 63 -42.96 11.41 -5.74
CA LYS A 63 -42.75 10.46 -4.63
C LYS A 63 -42.05 9.17 -5.07
N ASN A 64 -41.20 9.26 -6.10
CA ASN A 64 -40.49 8.13 -6.69
C ASN A 64 -38.98 8.32 -6.54
N PHE A 65 -38.49 8.04 -5.33
CA PHE A 65 -37.07 8.10 -4.99
C PHE A 65 -36.26 7.09 -5.81
N PHE A 66 -34.97 7.37 -5.95
CA PHE A 66 -34.03 6.51 -6.66
C PHE A 66 -32.76 6.30 -5.84
N TYR A 67 -32.04 5.24 -6.18
CA TYR A 67 -30.77 4.90 -5.57
C TYR A 67 -29.59 5.34 -6.42
N ILE A 68 -28.53 5.77 -5.75
CA ILE A 68 -27.23 6.07 -6.32
C ILE A 68 -26.21 5.10 -5.76
N ILE A 69 -25.50 4.43 -6.67
CA ILE A 69 -24.36 3.58 -6.33
C ILE A 69 -23.15 4.48 -6.14
N ILE A 70 -22.52 4.38 -4.97
CA ILE A 70 -21.30 5.11 -4.63
C ILE A 70 -20.23 4.10 -4.21
N ASP A 71 -19.10 4.18 -4.88
CA ASP A 71 -17.90 3.42 -4.54
C ASP A 71 -16.85 4.37 -3.94
N VAL A 72 -16.22 3.96 -2.84
CA VAL A 72 -15.37 4.81 -2.00
C VAL A 72 -13.91 4.49 -2.29
N LYS A 73 -13.14 5.53 -2.67
CA LYS A 73 -11.72 5.42 -2.97
C LYS A 73 -10.92 6.35 -2.05
N CYS A 74 -10.03 5.78 -1.24
CA CYS A 74 -9.09 6.52 -0.38
C CYS A 74 -7.94 7.19 -1.17
N LYS A 75 -8.27 7.86 -2.28
CA LYS A 75 -7.35 8.57 -3.16
C LYS A 75 -8.03 9.83 -3.69
N ASN A 76 -7.23 10.74 -4.24
CA ASN A 76 -7.75 11.92 -4.93
C ASN A 76 -8.38 11.51 -6.27
N THR A 77 -9.60 11.96 -6.53
CA THR A 77 -10.33 11.73 -7.78
C THR A 77 -10.28 12.99 -8.64
N LYS A 78 -10.21 12.84 -9.96
CA LYS A 78 -10.19 13.98 -10.89
C LYS A 78 -11.47 14.01 -11.70
N ILE A 79 -12.11 15.17 -11.77
CA ILE A 79 -13.27 15.43 -12.62
C ILE A 79 -12.92 16.43 -13.73
N GLY A 80 -13.66 16.37 -14.83
CA GLY A 80 -13.61 17.39 -15.87
C GLY A 80 -14.04 18.76 -15.34
N ASN A 81 -13.69 19.82 -16.06
CA ASN A 81 -14.19 21.17 -15.78
C ASN A 81 -15.59 21.39 -16.37
N ASP A 82 -16.41 20.34 -16.44
CA ASP A 82 -17.78 20.43 -16.90
C ASP A 82 -18.76 20.51 -15.73
N ILE A 83 -19.92 21.11 -15.99
CA ILE A 83 -21.01 21.26 -15.01
C ILE A 83 -21.58 19.91 -14.53
N ASP A 84 -21.27 18.83 -15.24
CA ASP A 84 -21.77 17.48 -15.00
C ASP A 84 -20.87 16.69 -14.01
N PHE A 85 -19.73 17.25 -13.57
CA PHE A 85 -18.73 16.63 -12.68
C PHE A 85 -18.29 15.23 -13.13
N HIS A 86 -18.12 15.07 -14.45
CA HIS A 86 -17.78 13.78 -15.04
C HIS A 86 -16.36 13.34 -14.63
N ILE A 87 -16.17 12.09 -14.24
CA ILE A 87 -14.82 11.57 -13.92
C ILE A 87 -13.92 11.63 -15.15
N ARG A 88 -12.68 12.09 -15.00
CA ARG A 88 -11.78 12.16 -16.15
C ARG A 88 -11.17 10.79 -16.47
N ASP A 89 -11.40 10.33 -17.70
CA ASP A 89 -10.94 9.04 -18.26
C ASP A 89 -9.50 9.08 -18.81
N GLY A 90 -8.63 9.92 -18.23
CA GLY A 90 -7.26 10.07 -18.73
C GLY A 90 -6.39 8.90 -18.30
N LYS A 91 -6.17 7.89 -19.16
CA LYS A 91 -5.14 6.82 -19.12
C LYS A 91 -4.60 6.50 -17.70
N SER A 92 -5.47 6.14 -16.75
CA SER A 92 -5.10 5.94 -15.33
C SER A 92 -6.09 5.01 -14.61
N ASN A 93 -5.81 4.70 -13.34
CA ASN A 93 -6.62 3.89 -12.40
C ASN A 93 -8.12 4.23 -12.34
N HIS A 94 -8.58 5.33 -12.93
CA HIS A 94 -9.99 5.71 -12.97
C HIS A 94 -10.82 4.78 -13.86
N GLU A 95 -10.22 4.18 -14.91
CA GLU A 95 -10.93 3.25 -15.78
C GLU A 95 -11.42 2.02 -15.01
N ASP A 96 -10.58 1.48 -14.10
CA ASP A 96 -10.96 0.37 -13.22
C ASP A 96 -12.12 0.75 -12.30
N TYR A 97 -12.11 1.98 -11.77
CA TYR A 97 -13.19 2.48 -10.91
C TYR A 97 -14.49 2.64 -11.71
N CYS A 98 -14.40 3.20 -12.93
CA CYS A 98 -15.52 3.28 -13.86
C CYS A 98 -16.09 1.90 -14.19
N PHE A 99 -15.21 0.91 -14.47
CA PHE A 99 -15.61 -0.48 -14.70
C PHE A 99 -16.39 -1.04 -13.51
N GLN A 100 -15.87 -0.85 -12.29
CA GLN A 100 -16.48 -1.36 -11.07
C GLN A 100 -17.89 -0.78 -10.84
N VAL A 101 -18.05 0.55 -10.83
CA VAL A 101 -19.37 1.17 -10.61
C VAL A 101 -20.34 0.91 -11.77
N THR A 102 -19.83 0.77 -12.99
CA THR A 102 -20.63 0.35 -14.16
C THR A 102 -21.13 -1.07 -14.01
N THR A 103 -20.31 -1.97 -13.45
CA THR A 103 -20.71 -3.34 -13.12
C THR A 103 -21.84 -3.33 -12.11
N TYR A 104 -21.69 -2.60 -11.01
CA TYR A 104 -22.76 -2.48 -10.01
C TYR A 104 -24.05 -1.90 -10.59
N TYR A 105 -23.97 -0.86 -11.42
CA TYR A 105 -25.13 -0.33 -12.13
C TYR A 105 -25.80 -1.36 -13.03
N TYR A 106 -25.01 -2.13 -13.79
CA TYR A 106 -25.52 -3.22 -14.60
C TYR A 106 -26.26 -4.26 -13.75
N LEU A 107 -25.66 -4.73 -12.65
CA LEU A 107 -26.28 -5.72 -11.75
C LEU A 107 -27.57 -5.19 -11.10
N LEU A 108 -27.58 -3.92 -10.65
CA LEU A 108 -28.78 -3.31 -10.09
C LEU A 108 -29.93 -3.32 -11.10
N LYS A 109 -29.68 -2.99 -12.37
CA LYS A 109 -30.72 -3.06 -13.42
C LYS A 109 -31.31 -4.46 -13.55
N GLN A 110 -30.51 -5.50 -13.40
CA GLN A 110 -30.95 -6.88 -13.52
C GLN A 110 -31.82 -7.28 -12.33
N ILE A 111 -31.47 -6.84 -11.12
CA ILE A 111 -32.29 -7.03 -9.91
C ILE A 111 -33.64 -6.33 -10.03
N ILE A 112 -33.65 -5.06 -10.46
CA ILE A 112 -34.89 -4.28 -10.58
C ILE A 112 -35.87 -4.92 -11.56
N LYS A 113 -35.38 -5.45 -12.70
CA LYS A 113 -36.19 -6.22 -13.64
C LYS A 113 -36.83 -7.47 -13.00
N GLN A 114 -36.14 -8.13 -12.07
CA GLN A 114 -36.64 -9.35 -11.42
C GLN A 114 -37.67 -9.09 -10.32
N ILE A 115 -37.68 -7.91 -9.71
CA ILE A 115 -38.56 -7.59 -8.58
C ILE A 115 -39.81 -6.80 -8.99
N ASP A 116 -39.98 -6.55 -10.29
CA ASP A 116 -41.06 -5.76 -10.89
C ASP A 116 -41.32 -4.46 -10.11
N SER A 117 -40.23 -3.68 -9.93
CA SER A 117 -40.27 -2.44 -9.19
C SER A 117 -40.33 -1.24 -10.12
N ASP A 118 -41.15 -0.25 -9.77
CA ASP A 118 -41.26 1.07 -10.39
C ASP A 118 -40.07 1.99 -10.11
N LEU A 119 -39.02 1.47 -9.45
CA LEU A 119 -37.85 2.23 -9.05
C LEU A 119 -37.15 2.81 -10.27
N MET A 120 -37.04 4.13 -10.31
CA MET A 120 -36.24 4.81 -11.30
C MET A 120 -34.75 4.48 -11.10
N ILE A 121 -34.07 4.08 -12.18
CA ILE A 121 -32.62 3.85 -12.16
C ILE A 121 -31.93 5.00 -12.91
N PRO A 122 -31.21 5.90 -12.21
CA PRO A 122 -30.50 6.98 -12.87
C PRO A 122 -29.40 6.43 -13.77
N LYS A 123 -29.19 7.03 -14.94
CA LYS A 123 -28.12 6.63 -15.87
C LYS A 123 -26.76 7.16 -15.45
N PHE A 124 -26.43 7.05 -14.18
CA PHE A 124 -25.12 7.38 -13.63
C PHE A 124 -24.85 6.61 -12.33
N SER A 125 -23.57 6.51 -12.01
CA SER A 125 -23.06 6.07 -10.71
C SER A 125 -21.95 7.00 -10.26
N CYS A 126 -21.48 6.85 -9.03
CA CYS A 126 -20.62 7.83 -8.42
C CYS A 126 -19.38 7.20 -7.77
N ILE A 127 -18.31 7.98 -7.72
CA ILE A 127 -17.08 7.64 -7.00
C ILE A 127 -16.81 8.73 -5.97
N LEU A 128 -16.66 8.32 -4.71
CA LEU A 128 -16.29 9.18 -3.59
C LEU A 128 -14.77 9.12 -3.39
N GLY A 129 -14.07 10.21 -3.70
CA GLY A 129 -12.64 10.35 -3.44
C GLY A 129 -12.35 11.02 -2.10
N TYR A 130 -11.11 10.90 -1.61
CA TYR A 130 -10.64 11.63 -0.43
C TYR A 130 -10.71 13.16 -0.65
N THR A 131 -10.26 13.61 -1.82
CA THR A 131 -10.52 14.96 -2.34
C THR A 131 -10.81 14.87 -3.84
N ILE A 132 -11.47 15.90 -4.38
CA ILE A 132 -11.74 16.04 -5.81
C ILE A 132 -10.95 17.21 -6.40
N CYS A 133 -10.22 16.93 -7.48
CA CYS A 133 -9.53 17.94 -8.29
C CYS A 133 -10.34 18.23 -9.56
N VAL A 134 -10.60 19.52 -9.83
CA VAL A 134 -11.25 19.95 -11.09
C VAL A 134 -10.18 20.27 -12.13
N GLU A 135 -10.32 19.73 -13.34
CA GLU A 135 -9.41 20.02 -14.45
C GLU A 135 -9.22 21.52 -14.71
N GLY A 136 -8.01 21.93 -15.11
CA GLY A 136 -7.69 23.33 -15.38
C GLY A 136 -7.57 24.18 -14.12
N THR A 137 -7.82 23.62 -12.93
CA THR A 137 -7.65 24.30 -11.66
C THR A 137 -6.62 23.59 -10.79
N GLN A 138 -5.86 24.35 -10.00
CA GLN A 138 -5.05 23.77 -8.91
C GLN A 138 -5.86 23.51 -7.64
N LYS A 139 -7.17 23.79 -7.67
CA LYS A 139 -8.05 23.71 -6.50
C LYS A 139 -8.48 22.26 -6.25
N LYS A 140 -8.30 21.82 -5.01
CA LYS A 140 -8.85 20.58 -4.46
C LYS A 140 -10.00 20.92 -3.52
N THR A 141 -10.97 20.03 -3.41
CA THR A 141 -11.95 20.12 -2.32
C THR A 141 -11.26 20.00 -0.97
N LYS A 142 -11.84 20.64 0.06
CA LYS A 142 -11.33 20.59 1.43
C LYS A 142 -11.60 19.26 2.11
N ASN A 143 -12.69 18.60 1.72
CA ASN A 143 -13.10 17.29 2.23
C ASN A 143 -13.77 16.45 1.12
N CYS A 144 -14.16 15.22 1.46
CA CYS A 144 -14.76 14.26 0.53
C CYS A 144 -16.25 14.53 0.22
N PHE A 145 -16.97 15.27 1.07
CA PHE A 145 -18.40 15.57 0.91
C PHE A 145 -18.68 16.86 0.13
N GLU A 146 -17.65 17.62 -0.22
CA GLU A 146 -17.84 18.87 -0.97
C GLU A 146 -18.31 18.63 -2.41
N LYS A 147 -17.85 17.56 -3.07
CA LYS A 147 -18.21 17.17 -4.45
C LYS A 147 -18.19 15.66 -4.60
N LEU A 148 -18.90 15.15 -5.61
CA LEU A 148 -18.92 13.74 -5.98
C LEU A 148 -18.56 13.57 -7.47
N ALA A 149 -17.79 12.54 -7.81
CA ALA A 149 -17.43 12.27 -9.21
C ALA A 149 -18.48 11.39 -9.88
N PHE A 150 -18.97 11.79 -11.06
CA PHE A 150 -20.04 11.09 -11.77
C PHE A 150 -19.51 10.25 -12.93
N VAL A 151 -20.03 9.03 -13.05
CA VAL A 151 -19.82 8.08 -14.15
C VAL A 151 -21.15 7.89 -14.86
N TYR A 152 -21.28 8.41 -16.08
CA TYR A 152 -22.55 8.40 -16.81
C TYR A 152 -22.68 7.17 -17.73
N HIS A 153 -23.91 6.66 -17.81
CA HIS A 153 -24.28 5.41 -18.50
C HIS A 153 -25.25 5.63 -19.68
N ASP A 154 -25.19 6.80 -20.35
CA ASP A 154 -26.05 7.13 -21.51
C ASP A 154 -25.23 7.32 -22.79
N ASP A 155 -25.64 6.68 -23.88
CA ASP A 155 -24.94 6.65 -25.18
C ASP A 155 -25.27 7.84 -26.13
N LYS A 156 -26.11 8.83 -25.75
CA LYS A 156 -26.57 9.91 -26.68
C LYS A 156 -25.69 11.14 -26.99
N LYS A 157 -24.65 11.51 -26.22
CA LYS A 157 -23.69 12.59 -26.55
C LYS A 157 -22.49 12.07 -27.39
N ARG A 158 -22.44 12.46 -28.67
CA ARG A 158 -21.36 12.21 -29.65
C ARG A 158 -19.97 12.47 -29.01
N ASN A 159 -19.07 11.48 -29.09
CA ASN A 159 -17.64 11.46 -28.70
C ASN A 159 -17.21 11.04 -27.29
N ARG A 160 -18.07 10.99 -26.24
CA ARG A 160 -17.69 10.43 -24.92
C ARG A 160 -18.34 9.07 -24.60
N ASN A 161 -19.17 8.59 -25.53
CA ASN A 161 -20.21 7.59 -25.30
C ASN A 161 -19.93 6.18 -25.83
N LYS A 162 -18.65 5.80 -25.95
CA LYS A 162 -18.30 4.39 -26.11
C LYS A 162 -17.98 3.71 -24.77
N MET A 163 -17.84 4.46 -23.68
CA MET A 163 -17.39 3.92 -22.40
C MET A 163 -18.39 2.92 -21.83
N TYR A 164 -19.66 3.30 -21.61
CA TYR A 164 -20.64 2.37 -21.03
C TYR A 164 -20.84 1.11 -21.89
N THR A 165 -21.06 1.27 -23.20
CA THR A 165 -21.20 0.12 -24.11
C THR A 165 -19.97 -0.78 -24.11
N ARG A 166 -18.75 -0.21 -24.10
CA ARG A 166 -17.49 -0.95 -24.01
C ARG A 166 -17.35 -1.68 -22.67
N LEU A 167 -17.57 -1.00 -21.55
CA LEU A 167 -17.47 -1.59 -20.21
C LEU A 167 -18.52 -2.69 -20.01
N LYS A 168 -19.75 -2.47 -20.50
CA LYS A 168 -20.81 -3.50 -20.50
C LYS A 168 -20.38 -4.72 -21.30
N LYS A 169 -19.82 -4.53 -22.51
CA LYS A 169 -19.29 -5.62 -23.32
C LYS A 169 -18.18 -6.37 -22.57
N GLN A 170 -17.24 -5.66 -21.96
CA GLN A 170 -16.18 -6.23 -21.14
C GLN A 170 -16.71 -7.01 -19.92
N ILE A 171 -17.78 -6.55 -19.26
CA ILE A 171 -18.41 -7.28 -18.14
C ILE A 171 -18.89 -8.66 -18.61
N VAL A 172 -19.58 -8.73 -19.75
CA VAL A 172 -20.09 -9.98 -20.33
C VAL A 172 -18.94 -10.87 -20.80
N GLU A 173 -17.97 -10.30 -21.51
CA GLU A 173 -16.78 -11.05 -21.97
C GLU A 173 -16.00 -11.65 -20.79
N ASN A 174 -15.81 -10.88 -19.71
CA ASN A 174 -15.13 -11.37 -18.52
C ASN A 174 -15.92 -12.46 -17.80
N ALA A 175 -17.26 -12.34 -17.70
CA ALA A 175 -18.10 -13.40 -17.13
C ALA A 175 -18.00 -14.70 -17.93
N ASN A 176 -18.11 -14.63 -19.26
CA ASN A 176 -17.97 -15.78 -20.15
C ASN A 176 -16.56 -16.38 -20.09
N LEU A 177 -15.54 -15.56 -19.86
CA LEU A 177 -14.17 -16.02 -19.69
C LEU A 177 -14.02 -16.90 -18.44
N PHE A 178 -14.67 -16.55 -17.32
CA PHE A 178 -14.70 -17.40 -16.12
C PHE A 178 -15.37 -18.74 -16.40
N ASP A 179 -16.47 -18.74 -17.15
CA ASP A 179 -17.17 -19.97 -17.53
C ASP A 179 -16.26 -20.86 -18.39
N ALA A 180 -15.54 -20.28 -19.34
CA ALA A 180 -14.55 -21.00 -20.14
C ALA A 180 -13.39 -21.57 -19.29
N VAL A 181 -12.94 -20.85 -18.24
CA VAL A 181 -11.94 -21.37 -17.28
C VAL A 181 -12.50 -22.58 -16.52
N ILE A 182 -13.74 -22.51 -16.07
CA ILE A 182 -14.36 -23.62 -15.32
C ILE A 182 -14.49 -24.86 -16.21
N GLU A 183 -14.91 -24.68 -17.46
CA GLU A 183 -15.16 -25.78 -18.39
C GLU A 183 -13.89 -26.38 -18.98
N ASN A 184 -12.91 -25.53 -19.33
CA ASN A 184 -11.76 -25.93 -20.15
C ASN A 184 -10.40 -25.60 -19.52
N GLY A 185 -10.37 -24.96 -18.35
CA GLY A 185 -9.14 -24.45 -17.73
C GLY A 185 -8.15 -25.55 -17.34
N ASN A 186 -8.63 -26.78 -17.13
CA ASN A 186 -7.78 -27.96 -16.92
C ASN A 186 -6.93 -28.31 -18.15
N MET A 187 -7.35 -27.92 -19.35
CA MET A 187 -6.62 -28.14 -20.61
C MET A 187 -5.70 -26.95 -20.95
N TRP A 188 -5.71 -25.88 -20.15
CA TRP A 188 -4.94 -24.68 -20.44
C TRP A 188 -3.53 -24.77 -19.86
N ASP A 189 -2.57 -24.35 -20.68
CA ASP A 189 -1.18 -24.21 -20.27
C ASP A 189 -0.70 -22.78 -20.55
N ILE A 190 -0.41 -22.06 -19.47
CA ILE A 190 0.03 -20.66 -19.47
C ILE A 190 1.44 -20.52 -20.08
N ILE A 191 2.26 -21.58 -20.03
CA ILE A 191 3.65 -21.58 -20.50
C ILE A 191 3.71 -21.89 -22.00
N THR A 192 3.00 -22.93 -22.44
CA THR A 192 3.13 -23.43 -23.82
C THR A 192 2.16 -22.78 -24.82
N ASN A 193 1.10 -22.12 -24.35
CA ASN A 193 0.13 -21.46 -25.23
C ASN A 193 0.09 -19.93 -25.06
N PRO A 194 0.97 -19.18 -25.77
CA PRO A 194 1.11 -17.72 -25.64
C PRO A 194 -0.10 -16.91 -26.17
N THR A 195 -1.16 -17.58 -26.66
CA THR A 195 -2.39 -16.92 -27.10
C THR A 195 -3.33 -16.54 -25.94
N LEU A 196 -3.16 -17.14 -24.75
CA LEU A 196 -3.93 -16.84 -23.53
C LEU A 196 -3.37 -15.66 -22.72
N LYS A 197 -2.99 -14.57 -23.40
CA LYS A 197 -2.39 -13.36 -22.78
C LYS A 197 -3.24 -12.77 -21.66
N VAL A 198 -4.56 -12.99 -21.68
CA VAL A 198 -5.49 -12.47 -20.66
C VAL A 198 -5.26 -13.07 -19.27
N PHE A 199 -4.64 -14.25 -19.17
CA PHE A 199 -4.32 -14.93 -17.91
C PHE A 199 -2.86 -14.80 -17.49
N HIS A 200 -2.04 -14.08 -18.25
CA HIS A 200 -0.66 -13.82 -17.83
C HIS A 200 -0.69 -12.99 -16.54
N PRO A 201 0.06 -13.40 -15.50
CA PRO A 201 0.14 -12.60 -14.30
C PRO A 201 0.64 -11.21 -14.66
N LYS A 202 -0.05 -10.16 -14.22
CA LYS A 202 0.43 -8.78 -14.44
C LYS A 202 1.70 -8.56 -13.62
N LYS A 203 2.63 -7.74 -14.12
CA LYS A 203 3.78 -7.25 -13.35
C LYS A 203 3.34 -6.09 -12.44
N ASP A 204 2.33 -6.34 -11.63
CA ASP A 204 1.75 -5.42 -10.66
C ASP A 204 1.96 -5.93 -9.23
N LYS A 205 1.26 -5.33 -8.26
CA LYS A 205 1.44 -5.52 -6.81
C LYS A 205 1.61 -6.99 -6.39
N ASP A 206 2.37 -7.17 -5.32
CA ASP A 206 2.55 -8.46 -4.65
C ASP A 206 1.19 -8.99 -4.17
N TYR A 207 0.87 -10.23 -4.57
CA TYR A 207 -0.29 -11.03 -4.19
C TYR A 207 0.16 -12.12 -3.22
N PHE A 208 0.09 -11.85 -1.92
CA PHE A 208 0.31 -12.87 -0.89
C PHE A 208 -0.83 -13.89 -0.88
N PRO A 209 -0.58 -15.21 -0.72
CA PRO A 209 0.71 -15.90 -0.58
C PRO A 209 1.34 -16.32 -1.93
N TYR A 210 0.67 -16.08 -3.05
CA TYR A 210 1.07 -16.57 -4.38
C TYR A 210 2.21 -15.78 -5.05
N ASN A 211 2.87 -14.90 -4.30
CA ASN A 211 3.97 -14.06 -4.77
C ASN A 211 5.08 -14.86 -5.46
N ASN A 212 5.49 -15.96 -4.84
CA ASN A 212 6.58 -16.78 -5.34
C ASN A 212 6.17 -17.53 -6.62
N LEU A 213 4.94 -18.06 -6.67
CA LEU A 213 4.38 -18.71 -7.85
C LEU A 213 4.25 -17.74 -9.03
N LYS A 214 3.72 -16.54 -8.79
CA LYS A 214 3.62 -15.46 -9.79
C LYS A 214 5.00 -15.10 -10.37
N LYS A 215 6.01 -14.94 -9.51
CA LYS A 215 7.40 -14.63 -9.93
C LYS A 215 7.98 -15.76 -10.79
N LYS A 216 7.76 -17.02 -10.40
CA LYS A 216 8.19 -18.20 -11.15
C LYS A 216 7.59 -18.22 -12.56
N ILE A 217 6.25 -18.13 -12.67
CA ILE A 217 5.54 -18.11 -13.96
C ILE A 217 6.04 -16.97 -14.86
N LEU A 218 6.19 -15.75 -14.31
CA LEU A 218 6.69 -14.60 -15.08
C LEU A 218 8.13 -14.79 -15.59
N SER A 219 8.98 -15.48 -14.82
CA SER A 219 10.35 -15.78 -15.23
C SER A 219 10.44 -16.82 -16.35
N GLU A 220 9.49 -17.77 -16.37
CA GLU A 220 9.38 -18.81 -17.40
C GLU A 220 8.80 -18.24 -18.70
N ILE A 221 7.79 -17.36 -18.63
CA ILE A 221 7.18 -16.69 -19.80
C ILE A 221 8.14 -15.70 -20.49
N LYS A 222 8.99 -15.01 -19.72
CA LYS A 222 10.00 -14.08 -20.23
C LYS A 222 11.35 -14.41 -19.59
N PRO A 223 12.17 -15.27 -20.21
CA PRO A 223 13.52 -15.50 -19.71
C PRO A 223 14.25 -14.15 -19.66
N SER A 224 14.73 -13.80 -18.47
CA SER A 224 15.47 -12.56 -18.27
C SER A 224 16.64 -12.50 -19.26
N LYS A 225 16.87 -11.34 -19.90
CA LYS A 225 18.11 -11.11 -20.64
C LYS A 225 19.29 -11.42 -19.72
N LYS A 226 20.14 -12.39 -20.10
CA LYS A 226 21.45 -12.60 -19.46
C LYS A 226 22.20 -11.26 -19.51
N LYS A 227 22.42 -10.63 -18.35
CA LYS A 227 23.49 -9.63 -18.22
C LYS A 227 24.82 -10.36 -18.03
N THR A 228 25.84 -9.78 -18.63
CA THR A 228 27.16 -10.32 -18.98
C THR A 228 28.22 -10.12 -17.90
N ASP A 229 27.87 -9.57 -16.74
CA ASP A 229 28.85 -9.35 -15.68
C ASP A 229 29.22 -10.67 -15.00
N ASP A 230 30.51 -10.87 -14.75
CA ASP A 230 31.00 -11.90 -13.84
C ASP A 230 31.11 -11.35 -12.40
N ARG A 231 31.48 -12.20 -11.44
CA ARG A 231 31.66 -11.78 -10.04
C ARG A 231 32.63 -10.61 -9.90
N VAL A 232 33.70 -10.60 -10.68
CA VAL A 232 34.79 -9.61 -10.59
C VAL A 232 34.33 -8.27 -11.15
N SER A 233 33.65 -8.25 -12.30
CA SER A 233 33.14 -7.02 -12.92
C SER A 233 32.02 -6.39 -12.08
N PHE A 234 31.21 -7.20 -11.40
CA PHE A 234 30.20 -6.70 -10.47
C PHE A 234 30.81 -6.14 -9.18
N ALA A 235 31.77 -6.83 -8.57
CA ALA A 235 32.47 -6.37 -7.37
C ALA A 235 33.15 -5.01 -7.58
N LYS A 236 33.78 -4.79 -8.75
CA LYS A 236 34.43 -3.51 -9.12
C LYS A 236 33.47 -2.31 -9.17
N LYS A 237 32.15 -2.54 -9.26
CA LYS A 237 31.15 -1.46 -9.24
C LYS A 237 30.82 -1.00 -7.82
N MET A 238 31.16 -1.79 -6.80
CA MET A 238 30.92 -1.49 -5.38
C MET A 238 32.01 -0.59 -4.81
N ILE A 239 32.12 0.63 -5.33
CA ILE A 239 33.17 1.57 -4.91
C ILE A 239 32.77 2.21 -3.58
N ILE A 240 33.61 2.03 -2.56
CA ILE A 240 33.53 2.76 -1.30
C ILE A 240 34.71 3.73 -1.18
N ARG A 241 34.47 4.93 -0.67
CA ARG A 241 35.56 5.89 -0.43
C ARG A 241 36.35 5.48 0.81
N GLU A 242 37.66 5.71 0.81
CA GLU A 242 38.53 5.37 1.94
C GLU A 242 38.05 5.95 3.27
N GLN A 243 37.51 7.18 3.28
CA GLN A 243 36.94 7.77 4.50
C GLN A 243 35.69 7.02 5.01
N ASP A 244 34.85 6.51 4.12
CA ASP A 244 33.67 5.74 4.48
C ASP A 244 34.08 4.31 4.92
N LYS A 245 35.08 3.72 4.25
CA LYS A 245 35.72 2.44 4.63
C LYS A 245 36.32 2.53 6.03
N LYS A 246 37.08 3.60 6.31
CA LYS A 246 37.62 3.89 7.65
C LYS A 246 36.51 4.02 8.66
N ARG A 247 35.47 4.82 8.38
CA ARG A 247 34.33 5.02 9.28
C ARG A 247 33.59 3.72 9.61
N LEU A 248 33.43 2.81 8.65
CA LEU A 248 32.79 1.51 8.86
C LEU A 248 33.69 0.51 9.60
N ASN A 249 35.02 0.60 9.48
CA ASN A 249 35.97 -0.32 10.10
C ASN A 249 36.54 0.13 11.46
N SER A 250 36.57 1.43 11.74
CA SER A 250 37.27 1.99 12.89
C SER A 250 36.36 2.27 14.10
N VAL A 251 35.30 1.48 14.27
CA VAL A 251 34.35 1.62 15.38
C VAL A 251 34.36 0.40 16.28
N GLN A 252 34.19 0.62 17.57
CA GLN A 252 34.07 -0.48 18.53
C GLN A 252 32.75 -1.22 18.32
N TYR A 253 31.63 -0.50 18.16
CA TYR A 253 30.33 -1.13 17.92
C TYR A 253 29.72 -0.78 16.56
N THR A 254 29.17 -1.79 15.90
CA THR A 254 28.28 -1.61 14.75
C THR A 254 26.87 -2.04 15.15
N ILE A 255 25.91 -1.13 15.01
CA ILE A 255 24.50 -1.34 15.35
C ILE A 255 23.72 -1.29 14.04
N ASN A 256 23.17 -2.40 13.60
CA ASN A 256 22.26 -2.45 12.46
C ASN A 256 20.85 -2.19 12.97
N LEU A 257 20.17 -1.18 12.44
CA LEU A 257 18.87 -0.71 12.93
C LEU A 257 17.79 -0.88 11.86
N ASP A 258 16.67 -1.51 12.23
CA ASP A 258 15.45 -1.57 11.43
C ASP A 258 14.21 -1.26 12.29
N LEU A 259 13.21 -0.60 11.70
CA LEU A 259 12.00 -0.17 12.40
C LEU A 259 10.75 -0.73 11.73
N GLU A 260 9.80 -1.20 12.54
CA GLU A 260 8.44 -1.45 12.07
C GLU A 260 7.47 -0.41 12.61
N PHE A 261 6.59 0.08 11.75
CA PHE A 261 5.70 1.18 12.10
C PHE A 261 4.32 1.09 11.42
N LEU A 262 3.36 1.76 12.06
CA LEU A 262 2.02 2.05 11.58
C LEU A 262 1.85 3.57 11.49
N ASN A 263 1.13 4.04 10.48
CA ASN A 263 0.78 5.45 10.36
C ASN A 263 -0.45 5.81 11.19
N ALA A 264 -0.71 7.10 11.36
CA ALA A 264 -1.83 7.61 12.14
C ALA A 264 -3.20 7.06 11.71
N TYR A 265 -3.41 6.81 10.41
CA TYR A 265 -4.67 6.25 9.92
C TYR A 265 -4.86 4.78 10.26
N GLN A 266 -3.76 4.02 10.40
CA GLN A 266 -3.81 2.59 10.71
C GLN A 266 -4.09 2.33 12.19
N VAL A 267 -3.74 3.28 13.06
CA VAL A 267 -4.00 3.19 14.51
C VAL A 267 -5.28 3.92 14.94
N GLU A 268 -6.00 4.51 13.99
CA GLU A 268 -7.28 5.19 14.24
C GLU A 268 -8.41 4.17 14.39
N ASP A 269 -9.32 4.40 15.34
CA ASP A 269 -10.50 3.56 15.56
C ASP A 269 -11.78 4.14 14.93
N PHE A 270 -11.67 5.33 14.33
CA PHE A 270 -12.68 6.03 13.56
C PHE A 270 -13.97 6.35 14.34
N ARG A 271 -14.00 6.16 15.67
CA ARG A 271 -15.16 6.51 16.51
C ARG A 271 -15.48 8.00 16.48
N ASN A 272 -14.49 8.83 16.17
CA ASN A 272 -14.61 10.28 16.12
C ASN A 272 -14.55 10.86 14.70
N PHE A 273 -14.83 10.05 13.68
CA PHE A 273 -14.85 10.51 12.28
C PHE A 273 -15.75 11.75 12.11
N PRO A 274 -15.29 12.83 11.42
CA PRO A 274 -14.13 12.90 10.53
C PRO A 274 -12.81 13.32 11.19
N ASN A 275 -12.75 13.51 12.51
CA ASN A 275 -11.53 13.88 13.21
C ASN A 275 -10.64 12.65 13.42
N THR A 276 -9.35 12.76 13.08
CA THR A 276 -8.36 11.71 13.30
C THR A 276 -7.52 12.04 14.54
N PHE A 277 -7.45 11.11 15.47
CA PHE A 277 -6.67 11.17 16.72
C PHE A 277 -5.54 10.13 16.77
N GLY A 278 -5.37 9.33 15.72
CA GLY A 278 -4.23 8.43 15.58
C GLY A 278 -2.86 9.12 15.60
N PHE A 279 -1.80 8.34 15.73
CA PHE A 279 -0.41 8.81 15.88
C PHE A 279 0.56 7.99 15.03
N TYR A 280 1.77 8.49 14.78
CA TYR A 280 2.80 7.68 14.13
C TYR A 280 3.31 6.64 15.14
N CYS A 281 3.01 5.37 14.89
CA CYS A 281 3.22 4.26 15.81
C CYS A 281 4.39 3.39 15.36
N MET A 282 5.59 3.68 15.85
CA MET A 282 6.74 2.79 15.75
C MET A 282 6.57 1.67 16.78
N TYR A 283 6.11 0.49 16.35
CA TYR A 283 5.74 -0.60 17.26
C TYR A 283 6.85 -1.61 17.51
N MET A 284 7.91 -1.58 16.70
CA MET A 284 9.11 -2.40 16.88
C MET A 284 10.37 -1.62 16.53
N ILE A 285 11.38 -1.68 17.39
CA ILE A 285 12.75 -1.26 17.11
C ILE A 285 13.62 -2.51 17.13
N GLY A 286 14.15 -2.90 15.97
CA GLY A 286 15.04 -4.04 15.81
C GLY A 286 16.49 -3.62 15.73
N ILE A 287 17.36 -4.34 16.44
CA ILE A 287 18.80 -4.18 16.29
C ILE A 287 19.57 -5.50 16.27
N THR A 288 20.67 -5.50 15.53
CA THR A 288 21.78 -6.47 15.72
C THR A 288 23.07 -5.71 15.96
N VAL A 289 23.82 -6.16 16.97
CA VAL A 289 25.00 -5.45 17.48
C VAL A 289 26.23 -6.33 17.33
N TYR A 290 27.30 -5.71 16.83
CA TYR A 290 28.61 -6.32 16.67
C TYR A 290 29.66 -5.50 17.40
N GLU A 291 30.56 -6.16 18.12
CA GLU A 291 31.77 -5.54 18.66
C GLU A 291 32.96 -5.91 17.76
N GLY A 292 33.51 -4.91 17.06
CA GLY A 292 34.37 -5.13 15.91
C GLY A 292 33.63 -5.98 14.86
N ASN A 293 34.17 -7.17 14.57
CA ASN A 293 33.55 -8.15 13.64
C ASN A 293 32.89 -9.33 14.36
N LYS A 294 32.75 -9.29 15.70
CA LYS A 294 32.11 -10.36 16.49
C LYS A 294 30.66 -10.00 16.77
N PHE A 295 29.75 -10.91 16.47
CA PHE A 295 28.35 -10.77 16.86
C PHE A 295 28.25 -10.74 18.39
N LEU A 296 27.61 -9.69 18.92
CA LEU A 296 27.39 -9.52 20.34
C LEU A 296 25.99 -9.99 20.71
N GLU A 297 24.98 -9.37 20.11
CA GLU A 297 23.58 -9.71 20.39
C GLU A 297 22.62 -9.25 19.29
N LYS A 298 21.39 -9.77 19.37
CA LYS A 298 20.21 -9.25 18.66
C LYS A 298 19.17 -8.86 19.69
N LYS A 299 18.49 -7.74 19.47
CA LYS A 299 17.49 -7.23 20.41
C LYS A 299 16.34 -6.57 19.66
N GLN A 300 15.14 -6.73 20.18
CA GLN A 300 13.92 -6.14 19.64
C GLN A 300 13.14 -5.52 20.78
N PHE A 301 12.77 -4.25 20.62
CA PHE A 301 11.92 -3.52 21.55
C PHE A 301 10.53 -3.46 20.93
N ILE A 302 9.54 -4.10 21.55
CA ILE A 302 8.22 -4.35 20.96
C ILE A 302 7.18 -3.80 21.91
N MET A 303 6.20 -3.07 21.38
CA MET A 303 5.08 -2.55 22.17
C MET A 303 4.14 -3.69 22.56
N ASP A 304 3.63 -3.67 23.80
CA ASP A 304 2.60 -4.64 24.20
C ASP A 304 1.23 -4.25 23.64
N LYS A 305 0.98 -2.95 23.49
CA LYS A 305 -0.28 -2.38 22.99
C LYS A 305 0.00 -1.16 22.10
N ILE A 306 -0.81 -0.94 21.08
CA ILE A 306 -0.76 0.28 20.24
C ILE A 306 -1.23 1.49 21.06
N THR A 307 -0.31 2.13 21.78
CA THR A 307 -0.56 3.37 22.53
C THR A 307 0.67 4.28 22.50
N LYS A 308 0.50 5.59 22.70
CA LYS A 308 1.62 6.52 22.81
C LYS A 308 2.55 6.20 24.00
N GLU A 309 1.98 5.70 25.09
CA GLU A 309 2.74 5.33 26.29
C GLU A 309 3.65 4.14 26.02
N GLU A 310 3.15 3.11 25.37
CA GLU A 310 3.95 1.95 24.99
C GLU A 310 5.04 2.32 23.98
N GLN A 311 4.76 3.22 23.04
CA GLN A 311 5.80 3.77 22.15
C GLN A 311 6.91 4.48 22.94
N TYR A 312 6.54 5.32 23.91
CA TYR A 312 7.52 5.97 24.80
C TYR A 312 8.33 4.93 25.57
N ASN A 313 7.70 3.87 26.09
CA ASN A 313 8.38 2.80 26.82
C ASN A 313 9.45 2.08 25.99
N ILE A 314 9.14 1.72 24.74
CA ILE A 314 10.14 1.06 23.88
C ILE A 314 11.24 2.02 23.43
N CYS A 315 10.92 3.30 23.18
CA CYS A 315 11.91 4.34 22.90
C CYS A 315 12.84 4.53 24.10
N ARG A 316 12.31 4.59 25.32
CA ARG A 316 13.10 4.68 26.55
C ARG A 316 14.02 3.49 26.71
N ALA A 317 13.50 2.28 26.52
CA ALA A 317 14.29 1.06 26.60
C ALA A 317 15.43 1.05 25.56
N PHE A 318 15.16 1.50 24.33
CA PHE A 318 16.16 1.68 23.29
C PHE A 318 17.21 2.75 23.66
N SER A 319 16.79 3.92 24.13
CA SER A 319 17.70 5.00 24.57
C SER A 319 18.67 4.51 25.64
N ASN A 320 18.14 3.89 26.70
CA ASN A 320 18.93 3.36 27.81
C ASN A 320 19.90 2.28 27.33
N TYR A 321 19.45 1.43 26.40
CA TYR A 321 20.31 0.39 25.84
C TYR A 321 21.50 0.98 25.07
N ILE A 322 21.27 1.96 24.20
CA ILE A 322 22.34 2.60 23.41
C ILE A 322 23.31 3.33 24.35
N GLU A 323 22.81 4.03 25.36
CA GLU A 323 23.64 4.71 26.37
C GLU A 323 24.54 3.72 27.10
N ASN A 324 23.99 2.61 27.59
CA ASN A 324 24.76 1.58 28.29
C ASN A 324 25.79 0.91 27.39
N LEU A 325 25.39 0.51 26.18
CA LEU A 325 26.29 -0.14 25.21
C LEU A 325 27.49 0.75 24.88
N THR A 326 27.23 2.03 24.63
CA THR A 326 28.24 3.00 24.18
C THR A 326 28.99 3.67 25.34
N GLY A 327 28.67 3.34 26.59
CA GLY A 327 29.25 3.99 27.77
C GLY A 327 28.97 5.49 27.77
N ASN A 328 27.71 5.89 27.65
CA ASN A 328 27.27 7.28 27.49
C ASN A 328 27.95 7.98 26.30
N TYR A 329 27.98 7.30 25.15
CA TYR A 329 28.57 7.78 23.89
C TYR A 329 30.09 8.01 23.92
N GLN A 330 30.80 7.49 24.92
CA GLN A 330 32.26 7.58 25.01
C GLN A 330 32.96 6.59 24.07
N LYS A 331 32.36 5.41 23.89
CA LYS A 331 32.87 4.38 22.98
C LYS A 331 32.52 4.72 21.53
N SER A 332 33.37 4.37 20.58
CA SER A 332 33.10 4.62 19.16
C SER A 332 32.05 3.63 18.64
N PHE A 333 31.03 4.13 17.95
CA PHE A 333 30.00 3.29 17.36
C PHE A 333 29.47 3.88 16.05
N ILE A 334 28.78 3.04 15.28
CA ILE A 334 28.03 3.46 14.10
C ILE A 334 26.65 2.80 14.10
N ILE A 335 25.64 3.53 13.62
CA ILE A 335 24.29 3.03 13.40
C ILE A 335 24.07 2.91 11.90
N LEU A 336 24.03 1.67 11.42
CA LEU A 336 23.72 1.34 10.04
C LEU A 336 22.20 1.31 9.87
N HIS A 337 21.73 1.99 8.83
CA HIS A 337 20.30 2.03 8.50
C HIS A 337 20.12 2.02 6.97
N TRP A 338 18.90 1.74 6.51
CA TRP A 338 18.57 1.62 5.10
C TRP A 338 17.52 2.65 4.68
N THR A 339 17.94 3.73 3.99
CA THR A 339 17.09 4.86 3.56
C THR A 339 16.68 5.81 4.70
N SER A 340 15.70 6.68 4.48
CA SER A 340 15.27 7.67 5.47
C SER A 340 14.18 7.18 6.42
N ALA A 341 13.64 5.97 6.24
CA ALA A 341 12.47 5.50 6.99
C ALA A 341 12.70 5.54 8.51
N GLU A 342 13.86 5.05 8.96
CA GLU A 342 14.20 4.99 10.39
C GLU A 342 14.32 6.41 10.97
N LYS A 343 14.98 7.29 10.22
CA LYS A 343 15.16 8.70 10.58
C LYS A 343 13.83 9.45 10.66
N THR A 344 12.93 9.17 9.73
CA THR A 344 11.59 9.75 9.73
C THR A 344 10.81 9.29 10.95
N GLY A 345 10.90 8.00 11.32
CA GLY A 345 10.23 7.47 12.49
C GLY A 345 10.67 8.13 13.79
N PHE A 346 11.98 8.25 14.02
CA PHE A 346 12.50 8.93 15.20
C PHE A 346 12.17 10.43 15.24
N LYS A 347 12.24 11.13 14.09
CA LYS A 347 11.82 12.54 14.01
C LYS A 347 10.34 12.72 14.30
N LYS A 348 9.49 11.79 13.87
CA LYS A 348 8.06 11.79 14.16
C LYS A 348 7.78 11.59 15.65
N PHE A 349 8.44 10.63 16.27
CA PHE A 349 8.37 10.45 17.72
C PHE A 349 8.75 11.73 18.48
N ILE A 350 9.87 12.37 18.14
CA ILE A 350 10.32 13.63 18.76
C ILE A 350 9.29 14.75 18.60
N GLN A 351 8.62 14.84 17.45
CA GLN A 351 7.58 15.84 17.19
C GLN A 351 6.30 15.59 17.99
N GLU A 352 5.95 14.33 18.25
CA GLU A 352 4.65 13.92 18.80
C GLU A 352 4.69 13.62 20.31
N GLU A 353 5.87 13.39 20.89
CA GLU A 353 6.07 13.02 22.29
C GLU A 353 6.97 14.04 23.02
N PRO A 354 6.41 14.97 23.81
CA PRO A 354 7.18 15.97 24.55
C PRO A 354 8.20 15.38 25.53
N ARG A 355 7.93 14.19 26.10
CA ARG A 355 8.83 13.51 27.05
C ARG A 355 10.09 12.95 26.39
N HIS A 356 10.25 13.04 25.07
CA HIS A 356 11.48 12.60 24.39
C HIS A 356 12.74 13.29 24.94
N ILE A 357 12.61 14.48 25.53
CA ILE A 357 13.71 15.24 26.15
C ILE A 357 14.31 14.53 27.38
N GLU A 358 13.57 13.60 27.99
CA GLU A 358 14.01 12.79 29.12
C GLU A 358 14.90 11.61 28.67
N LEU A 359 14.86 11.27 27.38
CA LEU A 359 15.57 10.14 26.79
C LEU A 359 16.84 10.66 26.10
N SER A 360 18.04 10.38 26.62
CA SER A 360 19.23 11.09 26.15
C SER A 360 19.53 10.87 24.65
N PHE A 361 19.21 9.70 24.11
CA PHE A 361 19.32 9.41 22.67
C PHE A 361 18.45 10.36 21.85
N PHE A 362 17.18 10.52 22.23
CA PHE A 362 16.23 11.35 21.49
C PHE A 362 16.45 12.85 21.74
N LYS A 363 16.80 13.23 22.98
CA LYS A 363 17.23 14.59 23.34
C LYS A 363 18.40 15.07 22.47
N ASN A 364 19.38 14.19 22.21
CA ASN A 364 20.58 14.52 21.43
C ASN A 364 20.50 14.07 19.97
N TYR A 365 19.31 13.73 19.48
CA TYR A 365 19.15 13.00 18.23
C TYR A 365 19.79 13.67 17.01
N LEU A 366 19.71 15.00 16.88
CA LEU A 366 20.31 15.71 15.74
C LEU A 366 21.83 15.50 15.66
N LYS A 367 22.52 15.56 16.80
CA LYS A 367 23.97 15.32 16.87
C LYS A 367 24.29 13.85 16.62
N ILE A 368 23.46 12.95 17.14
CA ILE A 368 23.64 11.51 16.97
C ILE A 368 23.43 11.10 15.51
N GLU A 369 22.38 11.62 14.86
CA GLU A 369 22.06 11.41 13.45
C GLU A 369 23.22 11.85 12.56
N GLU A 370 23.77 13.04 12.80
CA GLU A 370 24.88 13.57 12.01
C GLU A 370 26.16 12.73 12.19
N ARG A 371 26.51 12.39 13.43
CA ARG A 371 27.80 11.77 13.77
C ARG A 371 27.83 10.26 13.61
N TYR A 372 26.77 9.56 14.01
CA TYR A 372 26.80 8.11 14.17
C TYR A 372 25.95 7.37 13.14
N PHE A 373 24.96 7.99 12.48
CA PHE A 373 24.19 7.30 11.45
C PHE A 373 24.96 7.20 10.13
N PHE A 374 24.87 6.02 9.51
CA PHE A 374 25.43 5.74 8.20
C PHE A 374 24.38 5.05 7.32
N ASP A 375 24.04 5.73 6.23
CA ASP A 375 23.03 5.28 5.28
C ASP A 375 23.68 4.35 4.24
N LEU A 376 23.56 3.04 4.44
CA LEU A 376 24.15 2.04 3.54
C LEU A 376 23.53 2.09 2.15
N TRP A 377 22.25 2.45 2.04
CA TRP A 377 21.53 2.51 0.76
C TRP A 377 22.22 3.42 -0.25
N LYS A 378 22.82 4.52 0.20
CA LYS A 378 23.56 5.47 -0.66
C LYS A 378 24.78 4.86 -1.32
N MET A 379 25.39 3.83 -0.72
CA MET A 379 26.55 3.15 -1.29
C MET A 379 26.17 2.35 -2.55
N PHE A 380 24.90 1.92 -2.64
CA PHE A 380 24.37 1.18 -3.79
C PHE A 380 23.63 2.09 -4.77
N LYS A 381 22.80 3.01 -4.26
CA LYS A 381 22.03 3.95 -5.08
C LYS A 381 22.91 5.00 -5.78
N GLY A 382 24.09 5.26 -5.21
CA GLY A 382 24.94 6.37 -5.61
C GLY A 382 24.56 7.66 -4.89
N ASP A 383 25.54 8.55 -4.76
CA ASP A 383 25.41 9.88 -4.19
C ASP A 383 26.32 10.82 -4.98
N ILE A 384 25.70 11.67 -5.79
CA ILE A 384 26.40 12.61 -6.69
C ILE A 384 27.29 13.56 -5.88
N LYS A 385 26.82 14.07 -4.73
CA LYS A 385 27.60 15.00 -3.89
C LYS A 385 28.83 14.32 -3.33
N LYS A 386 28.74 13.01 -3.07
CA LYS A 386 29.84 12.20 -2.56
C LYS A 386 30.68 11.53 -3.65
N LYS A 387 30.33 11.71 -4.94
CA LYS A 387 30.96 11.02 -6.09
C LYS A 387 30.90 9.49 -5.99
N ILE A 388 29.80 8.96 -5.45
CA ILE A 388 29.56 7.51 -5.37
C ILE A 388 28.69 7.11 -6.56
N PRO A 389 29.16 6.23 -7.47
CA PRO A 389 28.37 5.82 -8.63
C PRO A 389 27.19 4.95 -8.21
N ALA A 390 26.10 5.03 -8.98
CA ALA A 390 24.97 4.15 -8.80
C ALA A 390 25.25 2.78 -9.41
N ILE A 391 24.93 1.71 -8.68
CA ILE A 391 24.92 0.36 -9.25
C ILE A 391 23.59 0.17 -9.96
N GLU A 392 23.60 -0.26 -11.22
CA GLU A 392 22.36 -0.44 -12.00
C GLU A 392 21.61 -1.70 -11.52
N LEU A 393 20.47 -1.51 -10.85
CA LEU A 393 19.65 -2.60 -10.33
C LEU A 393 18.31 -2.71 -11.09
N PRO A 394 18.03 -3.83 -11.77
CA PRO A 394 16.82 -3.99 -12.59
C PRO A 394 15.51 -3.95 -11.79
N ASN A 395 15.56 -4.21 -10.49
CA ASN A 395 14.40 -4.24 -9.60
C ASN A 395 14.45 -3.15 -8.50
N GLY A 396 15.26 -2.10 -8.69
CA GLY A 396 15.41 -1.02 -7.71
C GLY A 396 16.33 -1.38 -6.53
N TYR A 397 16.36 -0.49 -5.53
CA TYR A 397 17.38 -0.44 -4.47
C TYR A 397 16.84 -0.81 -3.08
N GLY A 398 15.82 -1.67 -3.01
CA GLY A 398 15.43 -2.27 -1.74
C GLY A 398 16.54 -3.20 -1.24
N ILE A 399 16.73 -3.29 0.08
CA ILE A 399 17.78 -4.09 0.71
C ILE A 399 17.78 -5.54 0.21
N LYS A 400 16.59 -6.15 0.08
CA LYS A 400 16.39 -7.49 -0.49
C LYS A 400 16.86 -7.61 -1.94
N ASN A 401 16.61 -6.59 -2.76
CA ASN A 401 17.01 -6.60 -4.17
C ASN A 401 18.52 -6.50 -4.32
N VAL A 402 19.17 -5.70 -3.47
CA VAL A 402 20.63 -5.59 -3.42
C VAL A 402 21.24 -6.92 -2.99
N LEU A 403 20.77 -7.50 -1.87
CA LEU A 403 21.34 -8.75 -1.38
C LEU A 403 21.13 -9.92 -2.34
N LYS A 404 19.95 -10.05 -2.96
CA LYS A 404 19.70 -11.07 -4.00
C LYS A 404 20.68 -10.93 -5.16
N LEU A 405 21.06 -9.71 -5.53
CA LEU A 405 22.06 -9.49 -6.57
C LEU A 405 23.46 -9.88 -6.10
N CYS A 406 23.84 -9.53 -4.87
CA CYS A 406 25.10 -9.98 -4.26
C CYS A 406 25.19 -11.52 -4.23
N LYS A 407 24.12 -12.21 -3.84
CA LYS A 407 24.02 -13.68 -3.86
C LYS A 407 24.17 -14.24 -5.27
N LYS A 408 23.49 -13.64 -6.26
CA LYS A 408 23.58 -14.04 -7.67
C LYS A 408 25.02 -14.02 -8.20
N TYR A 409 25.84 -13.07 -7.75
CA TYR A 409 27.25 -12.96 -8.13
C TYR A 409 28.22 -13.63 -7.14
N GLY A 410 27.72 -14.42 -6.18
CA GLY A 410 28.55 -15.18 -5.23
C GLY A 410 29.31 -14.30 -4.23
N LEU A 411 28.79 -13.12 -3.90
CA LEU A 411 29.38 -12.23 -2.88
C LEU A 411 28.90 -12.54 -1.46
N THR A 412 27.83 -13.32 -1.32
CA THR A 412 27.29 -13.77 -0.03
C THR A 412 26.62 -15.13 -0.16
N ASN A 413 26.66 -15.89 0.92
CA ASN A 413 25.88 -17.11 1.11
C ASN A 413 24.61 -16.88 1.94
N LEU A 414 24.38 -15.66 2.43
CA LEU A 414 23.20 -15.33 3.23
C LEU A 414 21.97 -15.61 2.39
N ASP A 415 21.22 -16.63 2.78
CA ASP A 415 19.93 -16.88 2.18
C ASP A 415 18.92 -15.93 2.81
N TRP A 416 18.56 -14.91 2.04
CA TRP A 416 17.31 -14.21 2.32
C TRP A 416 16.21 -15.16 1.88
N GLU A 417 15.83 -16.09 2.78
CA GLU A 417 14.65 -16.93 2.60
C GLU A 417 13.54 -16.04 2.04
N ASP A 418 12.81 -16.51 1.03
CA ASP A 418 11.63 -15.78 0.55
C ASP A 418 10.57 -15.85 1.65
N ASN A 419 10.79 -15.07 2.71
CA ASN A 419 9.90 -14.90 3.84
C ASN A 419 8.54 -14.50 3.29
N ASP A 420 7.52 -15.07 3.92
CA ASP A 420 6.11 -14.75 3.71
C ASP A 420 5.77 -13.27 4.00
N MET A 421 6.73 -12.47 4.48
CA MET A 421 6.59 -11.07 4.83
C MET A 421 7.41 -10.11 3.96
N ASP A 422 6.80 -8.95 3.72
CA ASP A 422 7.41 -7.73 3.21
C ASP A 422 6.91 -6.53 4.06
N GLY A 423 7.49 -5.35 3.88
CA GLY A 423 7.12 -4.17 4.66
C GLY A 423 5.67 -3.70 4.52
N PHE A 424 4.90 -4.12 3.50
CA PHE A 424 3.46 -3.85 3.45
C PHE A 424 2.67 -4.89 4.25
N ASN A 425 3.11 -6.14 4.24
CA ASN A 425 2.47 -7.21 5.00
C ASN A 425 2.73 -7.05 6.51
N THR A 426 3.85 -6.45 6.95
CA THR A 426 4.10 -6.15 8.38
C THR A 426 3.00 -5.28 8.98
N ILE A 427 2.46 -4.33 8.21
CA ILE A 427 1.35 -3.45 8.61
C ILE A 427 0.08 -4.27 8.87
N ALA A 428 -0.36 -5.07 7.90
CA ALA A 428 -1.59 -5.85 8.06
C ALA A 428 -1.45 -6.90 9.17
N ALA A 429 -0.30 -7.58 9.22
CA ALA A 429 0.04 -8.58 10.22
C ALA A 429 0.03 -8.00 11.64
N SER A 430 0.65 -6.84 11.85
CA SER A 430 0.66 -6.19 13.17
C SER A 430 -0.74 -5.78 13.62
N LEU A 431 -1.58 -5.24 12.73
CA LEU A 431 -2.97 -4.92 13.06
C LEU A 431 -3.77 -6.18 13.46
N MET A 432 -3.56 -7.30 12.77
CA MET A 432 -4.17 -8.58 13.17
C MET A 432 -3.69 -9.03 14.55
N TYR A 433 -2.39 -8.93 14.83
CA TYR A 433 -1.82 -9.25 16.13
C TYR A 433 -2.43 -8.39 17.24
N TYR A 434 -2.39 -7.06 17.13
CA TYR A 434 -2.86 -6.17 18.19
C TYR A 434 -4.38 -6.22 18.40
N ASN A 435 -5.14 -6.66 17.40
CA ASN A 435 -6.58 -6.91 17.56
C ASN A 435 -6.88 -8.18 18.39
N ASN A 436 -6.02 -9.20 18.34
CA ASN A 436 -6.16 -10.40 19.16
C ASN A 436 -4.78 -11.06 19.44
N PRO A 437 -4.01 -10.54 20.41
CA PRO A 437 -2.63 -10.98 20.64
C PRO A 437 -2.50 -12.46 21.03
N ILE A 438 -3.51 -13.00 21.73
CA ILE A 438 -3.52 -14.39 22.20
C ILE A 438 -3.62 -15.34 21.01
N ASN A 439 -4.61 -15.16 20.13
CA ASN A 439 -4.83 -16.07 19.00
C ASN A 439 -3.82 -15.85 17.87
N ASN A 440 -3.25 -14.64 17.76
CA ASN A 440 -2.35 -14.26 16.70
C ASN A 440 -0.89 -14.14 17.15
N ALA A 441 -0.51 -14.73 18.28
CA ALA A 441 0.85 -14.64 18.83
C ALA A 441 1.93 -15.05 17.81
N TYR A 442 1.66 -16.11 17.02
CA TYR A 442 2.56 -16.59 15.97
C TYR A 442 2.90 -15.52 14.92
N ILE A 443 1.98 -14.58 14.66
CA ILE A 443 2.19 -13.49 13.69
C ILE A 443 3.35 -12.61 14.15
N MET A 444 3.40 -12.26 15.43
CA MET A 444 4.48 -11.43 15.97
C MET A 444 5.84 -12.13 15.85
N ASP A 445 5.89 -13.46 15.94
CA ASP A 445 7.13 -14.21 15.74
C ASP A 445 7.60 -14.23 14.27
N ILE A 446 6.67 -14.13 13.31
CA ILE A 446 7.02 -13.93 11.89
C ILE A 446 7.58 -12.50 11.71
N ILE A 447 6.93 -11.48 12.27
CA ILE A 447 7.39 -10.08 12.18
C ILE A 447 8.78 -9.93 12.81
N LYS A 448 9.00 -10.53 14.00
CA LYS A 448 10.30 -10.52 14.67
C LYS A 448 11.41 -11.10 13.79
N ARG A 449 11.15 -12.24 13.14
CA ARG A 449 12.14 -12.87 12.24
C ARG A 449 12.43 -11.99 11.04
N TYR A 450 11.41 -11.40 10.43
CA TYR A 450 11.55 -10.47 9.31
C TYR A 450 12.46 -9.29 9.67
N ASN A 451 12.15 -8.58 10.76
CA ASN A 451 12.91 -7.42 11.21
C ASN A 451 14.39 -7.73 11.53
N ILE A 452 14.70 -8.89 12.12
CA ILE A 452 16.10 -9.31 12.35
C ILE A 452 16.83 -9.65 11.06
N ILE A 453 16.14 -10.22 10.07
CA ILE A 453 16.74 -10.49 8.76
C ILE A 453 17.14 -9.18 8.07
N ASP A 454 16.31 -8.14 8.17
CA ASP A 454 16.64 -6.81 7.63
C ASP A 454 17.86 -6.20 8.36
N CYS A 455 17.94 -6.35 9.69
CA CYS A 455 19.13 -5.97 10.47
C CYS A 455 20.40 -6.72 10.01
N ASN A 456 20.33 -8.04 9.85
CA ASN A 456 21.47 -8.86 9.44
C ASN A 456 21.90 -8.58 8.00
N ALA A 457 20.96 -8.26 7.12
CA ALA A 457 21.26 -7.89 5.74
C ALA A 457 22.12 -6.62 5.66
N MET A 458 21.93 -5.65 6.56
CA MET A 458 22.79 -4.47 6.64
C MET A 458 24.23 -4.83 7.02
N TRP A 459 24.42 -5.71 8.00
CA TRP A 459 25.74 -6.20 8.38
C TRP A 459 26.44 -6.89 7.20
N GLU A 460 25.72 -7.77 6.50
CA GLU A 460 26.26 -8.51 5.37
C GLU A 460 26.65 -7.58 4.22
N LEU A 461 25.80 -6.63 3.86
CA LEU A 461 26.08 -5.64 2.82
C LEU A 461 27.26 -4.73 3.20
N ARG A 462 27.39 -4.35 4.48
CA ARG A 462 28.56 -3.63 4.99
C ARG A 462 29.83 -4.45 4.79
N ASN A 463 29.83 -5.74 5.12
CA ASN A 463 31.00 -6.60 4.91
C ASN A 463 31.36 -6.72 3.43
N ILE A 464 30.38 -6.97 2.56
CA ILE A 464 30.61 -7.03 1.10
C ILE A 464 31.34 -5.77 0.63
N LEU A 465 30.84 -4.57 0.98
CA LEU A 465 31.46 -3.30 0.58
C LEU A 465 32.93 -3.16 1.03
N LEU A 466 33.26 -3.73 2.19
CA LEU A 466 34.61 -3.66 2.77
C LEU A 466 35.58 -4.68 2.18
N TYR A 467 35.07 -5.82 1.68
CA TYR A 467 35.87 -6.92 1.12
C TYR A 467 35.97 -6.89 -0.42
N THR A 468 35.11 -6.16 -1.12
CA THR A 468 35.16 -6.05 -2.59
C THR A 468 36.16 -5.01 -3.13
N ASN A 469 36.89 -4.29 -2.26
CA ASN A 469 37.91 -3.29 -2.64
C ASN A 469 39.23 -3.49 -1.91
#